data_AF-A0A351NYR5-F1
#
_entry.id   AF-A0A351NYR5-F1
#
_cell.length_a   1.000
_cell.length_b   1.000
_cell.length_c   1.000
_cell.angle_alpha   90.00
_cell.angle_beta   90.00
_cell.angle_gamma   90.00
#
_symmetry.space_group_name_H-M   'P 1'
#
loop_
_entity.id
_entity.type
_entity.pdbx_description
1 polymer ?
#
loop_
_entity_poly.entity_id
_entity_poly.type
_entity_poly.pdbx_seq_one_letter_code
_entity_poly.pdbx_strand_id
1 'polypeptide(L)' 'MIHAEQSIAPLYKKVKAFILAKIECGELLPNYRVPSENELVTQLKVSRMTANRALKELAAEGIL' A
#
# COMPACT_ATOMS: atom_id res chain seq x y z
N MET A 1 -2.84 -3.30 30.85
CA MET A 1 -3.35 -3.95 29.64
C MET A 1 -3.72 -2.87 28.63
N ILE A 2 -3.08 -2.92 27.44
CA ILE A 2 -3.52 -2.39 26.14
C ILE A 2 -4.26 -1.04 26.05
N HIS A 3 -3.54 0.03 25.73
CA HIS A 3 -4.06 1.04 24.81
C HIS A 3 -3.21 0.98 23.55
N ALA A 4 -3.60 0.09 22.63
CA ALA A 4 -3.09 0.13 21.27
C ALA A 4 -3.52 1.47 20.70
N GLU A 5 -2.56 2.37 20.52
CA GLU A 5 -2.73 3.60 19.76
C GLU A 5 -3.48 3.24 18.48
N GLN A 6 -4.75 3.68 18.40
CA GLN A 6 -5.44 3.88 17.14
C GLN A 6 -4.74 5.04 16.45
N SER A 7 -3.46 4.84 16.12
CA SER A 7 -2.68 5.71 15.28
C SER A 7 -3.47 5.78 13.99
N ILE A 8 -4.02 6.96 13.70
CA ILE A 8 -4.50 7.32 12.38
C ILE A 8 -3.27 7.33 11.48
N ALA A 9 -2.70 6.15 11.22
CA ALA A 9 -1.63 5.98 10.27
C ALA A 9 -2.22 6.48 8.95
N PRO A 10 -1.56 7.45 8.28
CA PRO A 10 -2.07 8.02 7.06
C PRO A 10 -2.48 6.92 6.10
N LEU A 11 -3.64 7.04 5.45
CA LEU A 11 -4.19 5.98 4.59
C LEU A 11 -3.19 5.50 3.53
N TYR A 12 -2.29 6.37 3.06
CA TYR A 12 -1.23 6.00 2.12
C TYR A 12 -0.24 4.99 2.72
N LYS A 13 0.08 5.08 4.02
CA LYS A 13 0.94 4.09 4.71
C LYS A 13 0.29 2.71 4.76
N LYS A 14 -1.03 2.64 4.91
CA LYS A 14 -1.76 1.35 4.83
C LYS A 14 -1.63 0.73 3.43
N VAL A 15 -1.75 1.54 2.38
CA VAL A 15 -1.52 1.09 1.00
C VAL A 15 -0.09 0.59 0.80
N LYS A 16 0.91 1.31 1.32
CA LYS A 16 2.32 0.88 1.27
C LYS A 16 2.52 -0.47 1.97
N ALA A 17 2.05 -0.61 3.20
CA ALA A 17 2.17 -1.84 3.97
C ALA A 17 1.49 -3.03 3.27
N PHE A 18 0.34 -2.81 2.64
CA PHE A 18 -0.35 -3.84 1.86
C PHE A 18 0.49 -4.33 0.66
N ILE A 19 1.10 -3.41 -0.08
CA ILE A 19 1.94 -3.76 -1.24
C ILE A 19 3.21 -4.48 -0.77
N LEU A 20 3.86 -3.98 0.30
CA LEU A 20 5.02 -4.62 0.91
C LEU A 20 4.71 -6.05 1.35
N ALA A 21 3.60 -6.26 2.06
CA ALA A 21 3.18 -7.59 2.50
C ALA A 21 2.98 -8.56 1.31
N LYS A 22 2.46 -8.07 0.18
CA LYS A 22 2.33 -8.87 -1.05
C LYS A 22 3.68 -9.19 -1.69
N ILE A 23 4.64 -8.28 -1.64
CA ILE A 23 6.02 -8.52 -2.09
C ILE A 23 6.68 -9.58 -1.19
N GLU A 24 6.57 -9.41 0.13
CA GLU A 24 7.13 -10.34 1.12
C GLU A 24 6.51 -11.74 1.05
N CYS A 25 5.21 -11.84 0.73
CA CYS A 25 4.51 -13.10 0.51
C CYS A 25 4.90 -13.77 -0.83
N GLY A 26 5.63 -13.07 -1.70
CA GLY A 26 6.00 -13.54 -3.03
C GLY A 26 4.85 -13.48 -4.05
N GLU A 27 3.73 -12.85 -3.71
CA GLU A 27 2.64 -12.58 -4.65
C GLU A 27 3.02 -11.51 -5.68
N LEU A 28 3.82 -10.52 -5.25
CA LEU A 28 4.39 -9.49 -6.11
C LEU A 28 5.88 -9.77 -6.33
N LEU A 29 6.15 -10.61 -7.32
CA LEU A 29 7.51 -10.84 -7.82
C LEU A 29 8.03 -9.59 -8.58
N PRO A 30 9.36 -9.35 -8.63
CA PRO A 30 9.92 -8.44 -9.60
C PRO A 30 9.53 -8.91 -11.01
N ASN A 31 8.83 -8.06 -11.77
CA ASN A 31 8.09 -8.30 -13.04
C ASN A 31 6.60 -8.65 -12.92
N TYR A 32 6.07 -8.87 -11.71
CA TYR A 32 4.63 -8.99 -11.52
C TYR A 32 3.99 -7.60 -11.45
N ARG A 33 2.79 -7.50 -12.04
CA ARG A 33 2.10 -6.21 -12.13
C ARG A 33 1.55 -5.86 -10.75
N VAL A 34 1.93 -4.70 -10.24
CA VAL A 34 1.31 -4.14 -9.04
C VAL A 34 -0.19 -3.94 -9.21
N PRO A 35 -0.99 -4.11 -8.14
CA PRO A 35 -2.42 -3.80 -8.18
C PRO A 35 -2.63 -2.36 -8.61
N SER A 36 -3.60 -2.17 -9.51
CA SER A 36 -3.91 -0.84 -10.04
C SER A 36 -4.49 0.06 -8.95
N GLU A 37 -4.43 1.37 -9.13
CA GLU A 37 -5.01 2.33 -8.17
C GLU A 37 -6.47 2.03 -7.84
N ASN A 38 -7.28 1.66 -8.83
CA ASN A 38 -8.69 1.29 -8.61
C ASN A 38 -8.85 0.02 -7.78
N GLU A 39 -7.94 -0.95 -7.90
CA GLU A 39 -7.95 -2.14 -7.06
C GLU A 39 -7.61 -1.80 -5.62
N LEU A 40 -6.58 -0.98 -5.40
CA LEU A 40 -6.20 -0.50 -4.08
C LEU A 40 -7.31 0.31 -3.42
N VAL A 41 -8.00 1.18 -4.20
CA VAL A 41 -9.19 1.92 -3.75
C VAL A 41 -10.28 0.97 -3.28
N THR A 42 -10.58 -0.07 -4.06
CA THR A 42 -11.65 -1.03 -3.76
C THR A 42 -11.30 -1.90 -2.56
N GLN A 43 -10.09 -2.45 -2.51
CA GLN A 43 -9.63 -3.38 -1.48
C GLN A 43 -9.41 -2.69 -0.13
N LEU A 44 -8.81 -1.49 -0.15
CA LEU A 44 -8.41 -0.78 1.08
C LEU A 44 -9.40 0.34 1.45
N LYS A 45 -10.45 0.57 0.66
CA LYS A 45 -11.45 1.63 0.84
C LYS A 45 -10.81 3.01 1.02
N VAL A 46 -9.79 3.31 0.22
CA VAL A 46 -9.07 4.58 0.21
C VAL A 46 -9.44 5.41 -1.01
N SER A 47 -9.17 6.72 -0.99
CA SER A 47 -9.33 7.57 -2.18
C SER A 47 -8.26 7.27 -3.24
N ARG A 48 -8.57 7.50 -4.52
CA ARG A 48 -7.62 7.32 -5.63
C ARG A 48 -6.32 8.12 -5.41
N MET A 49 -6.43 9.37 -4.94
CA MET A 49 -5.26 10.21 -4.62
C MET A 49 -4.34 9.57 -3.57
N THR A 50 -4.91 8.84 -2.62
CA THR A 50 -4.16 8.13 -1.59
C THR A 50 -3.42 6.92 -2.15
N ALA A 51 -4.10 6.12 -3.00
CA ALA A 51 -3.47 5.01 -3.69
C ALA A 51 -2.34 5.49 -4.62
N ASN A 52 -2.60 6.53 -5.40
CA ASN A 52 -1.61 7.15 -6.29
C ASN A 52 -0.38 7.63 -5.51
N ARG A 53 -0.60 8.36 -4.41
CA ARG A 53 0.48 8.84 -3.54
C ARG A 53 1.32 7.68 -3.00
N ALA A 54 0.69 6.61 -2.52
CA ALA A 54 1.41 5.47 -1.97
C ALA A 54 2.27 4.76 -3.03
N LEU A 55 1.71 4.53 -4.22
CA LEU A 55 2.43 3.95 -5.34
C LEU A 55 3.62 4.82 -5.76
N LYS A 56 3.42 6.14 -5.83
CA LYS A 56 4.48 7.09 -6.19
C LYS A 56 5.60 7.14 -5.16
N GLU A 57 5.29 7.04 -3.86
CA GLU A 57 6.32 6.95 -2.82
C GLU A 57 7.09 5.64 -2.90
N LEU A 58 6.41 4.50 -3.08
CA LEU A 58 7.09 3.20 -3.23
C LEU A 58 8.03 3.17 -4.45
N ALA A 59 7.61 3.78 -5.56
CA ALA A 59 8.45 3.93 -6.75
C ALA A 59 9.64 4.88 -6.47
N ALA A 60 9.42 5.98 -5.74
CA ALA A 60 10.50 6.89 -5.35
C ALA A 60 11.50 6.25 -4.37
N GLU A 61 11.05 5.29 -3.56
CA GLU A 61 11.89 4.49 -2.66
C GLU A 61 12.60 3.32 -3.37
N GLY A 62 12.33 3.09 -4.67
CA GLY A 62 12.93 2.00 -5.45
C GLY A 62 12.39 0.61 -5.09
N ILE A 63 11.23 0.54 -4.44
CA ILE A 63 10.54 -0.71 -4.11
C ILE A 63 9.69 -1.19 -5.31
N LEU A 64 9.19 -0.25 -6.10
CA LEU A 64 8.49 -0.46 -7.38
C LEU A 64 9.33 0.09 -8.54
#